data_AF-A0A1A9C477-F1
#
_entry.id   AF-A0A1A9C477-F1
#
_cell.length_a   1.000
_cell.length_b   1.000
_cell.length_c   1.000
_cell.angle_alpha   90.00
_cell.angle_beta   90.00
_cell.angle_gamma   90.00
#
_symmetry.space_group_name_H-M   'P 1'
#
loop_
_entity.id
_entity.type
_entity.pdbx_description
1 polymer ?
#
loop_
_entity_poly.entity_id
_entity_poly.type
_entity_poly.pdbx_seq_one_letter_code
_entity_poly.pdbx_strand_id
1 'polypeptide(L)'
;MSNIRQLDPSASPLDYYGYELRRAREAAGLTQAQLGAIVFCTGSLIGQIETTLKVPTREFSERVDAALGADGRFSRLVGLVLRNQLPSWFQPYAEMEAAATYISTYQAQLVHGLLQTAGYARAVLSTRDQGDLDGQVAARLERQRILEREQP
;
A
#
# COMPACT_ATOMS: atom_id res chain seq x y z
N MET A 1 -21.05 -21.58 9.57
CA MET A 1 -21.11 -20.13 9.29
C MET A 1 -19.68 -19.61 9.35
N SER A 2 -19.11 -19.22 8.22
CA SER A 2 -17.74 -18.70 8.15
C SER A 2 -17.66 -17.43 9.00
N ASN A 3 -16.66 -17.37 9.87
CA ASN A 3 -16.44 -16.24 10.79
C ASN A 3 -15.94 -15.04 9.96
N ILE A 4 -16.87 -14.20 9.49
CA ILE A 4 -16.54 -12.99 8.74
C ILE A 4 -15.95 -12.01 9.75
N ARG A 5 -14.65 -11.72 9.65
CA ARG A 5 -14.02 -10.66 10.45
C ARG A 5 -14.76 -9.34 10.15
N GLN A 6 -15.45 -8.84 11.17
CA GLN A 6 -16.10 -7.54 11.13
C GLN A 6 -15.01 -6.48 11.32
N LEU A 7 -14.76 -5.69 10.28
CA LEU A 7 -13.82 -4.57 10.36
C LEU A 7 -14.51 -3.39 11.03
N ASP A 8 -13.78 -2.67 11.88
CA ASP A 8 -14.15 -1.33 12.33
C ASP A 8 -13.50 -0.31 11.39
N PRO A 9 -14.27 0.35 10.49
CA PRO A 9 -13.71 1.30 9.53
C PRO A 9 -13.08 2.54 10.19
N SER A 10 -13.35 2.77 11.48
CA SER A 10 -12.80 3.90 12.24
C SER A 10 -11.48 3.60 12.95
N ALA A 11 -11.08 2.32 13.04
CA ALA A 11 -9.89 1.90 13.79
C ALA A 11 -8.58 2.30 13.12
N SER A 12 -8.48 2.19 11.79
CA SER A 12 -7.30 2.56 11.04
C SER A 12 -7.60 2.83 9.55
N PRO A 13 -6.73 3.55 8.82
CA PRO A 13 -6.85 3.69 7.37
C PRO A 13 -6.86 2.35 6.62
N LEU A 14 -6.15 1.34 7.13
CA LEU A 14 -6.13 0.00 6.54
C LEU A 14 -7.49 -0.70 6.72
N ASP A 15 -8.11 -0.57 7.90
CA ASP A 15 -9.45 -1.11 8.17
C ASP A 15 -10.51 -0.41 7.33
N TYR A 16 -10.40 0.92 7.17
CA TYR A 16 -11.25 1.67 6.25
C TYR A 16 -11.09 1.20 4.80
N TYR A 17 -9.85 1.01 4.33
CA TYR A 17 -9.58 0.49 2.98
C TYR A 17 -10.22 -0.89 2.77
N GLY A 18 -9.98 -1.83 3.69
CA GLY A 18 -10.52 -3.19 3.59
C GLY A 18 -12.04 -3.22 3.60
N TYR A 19 -12.66 -2.36 4.42
CA TYR A 19 -14.11 -2.18 4.46
C TYR A 19 -14.67 -1.62 3.14
N GLU A 20 -14.08 -0.55 2.61
CA GLU A 20 -14.49 0.05 1.34
C GLU A 20 -14.33 -0.92 0.16
N LEU A 21 -13.24 -1.72 0.16
CA LEU A 21 -13.00 -2.72 -0.88
C LEU A 21 -14.09 -3.79 -0.88
N ARG A 22 -14.41 -4.33 0.30
CA ARG A 22 -15.48 -5.31 0.46
C ARG A 22 -16.82 -4.73 -0.01
N ARG A 23 -17.15 -3.52 0.43
CA ARG A 23 -18.41 -2.87 0.06
C ARG A 23 -18.51 -2.62 -1.45
N ALA A 24 -17.44 -2.13 -2.07
CA ALA A 24 -17.43 -1.86 -3.51
C ALA A 24 -17.51 -3.15 -4.34
N ARG A 25 -16.79 -4.20 -3.93
CA ARG A 25 -16.86 -5.53 -4.57
C ARG A 25 -18.29 -6.09 -4.50
N GLU A 26 -18.93 -6.03 -3.34
CA GLU A 26 -20.28 -6.54 -3.13
C GLU A 26 -21.34 -5.74 -3.89
N ALA A 27 -21.18 -4.41 -3.96
CA ALA A 27 -22.04 -3.56 -4.78
C ALA A 27 -21.93 -3.88 -6.28
N ALA A 28 -20.76 -4.34 -6.74
CA ALA A 28 -20.55 -4.83 -8.10
C ALA A 28 -21.02 -6.28 -8.31
N GLY A 29 -21.55 -6.96 -7.27
CA GLY A 29 -22.02 -8.34 -7.36
C GLY A 29 -20.91 -9.38 -7.55
N LEU A 30 -19.66 -9.03 -7.25
CA LEU A 30 -18.50 -9.89 -7.49
C LEU A 30 -18.14 -10.71 -6.26
N THR A 31 -17.73 -11.95 -6.45
CA THR A 31 -17.01 -12.74 -5.43
C THR A 31 -15.55 -12.30 -5.34
N GLN A 32 -14.87 -12.62 -4.23
CA GLN A 32 -13.43 -12.36 -4.08
C GLN A 32 -12.61 -13.02 -5.19
N ALA A 33 -12.99 -14.23 -5.62
CA ALA A 33 -12.33 -14.94 -6.71
C ALA A 33 -12.52 -14.22 -8.06
N GLN A 34 -13.71 -13.71 -8.35
CA GLN A 34 -13.98 -12.95 -9.57
C GLN A 34 -13.22 -11.63 -9.60
N LEU A 35 -13.25 -10.85 -8.51
CA LEU A 35 -12.45 -9.62 -8.45
C LEU A 35 -10.96 -9.92 -8.60
N GLY A 36 -10.47 -10.94 -7.91
CA GLY A 36 -9.08 -11.40 -8.03
C GLY A 36 -8.70 -11.70 -9.49
N ALA A 37 -9.54 -12.44 -10.20
CA ALA A 37 -9.32 -12.74 -11.62
C ALA A 37 -9.22 -11.49 -12.49
N ILE A 38 -10.06 -10.47 -12.23
CA ILE A 38 -10.06 -9.20 -12.99
C ILE A 38 -8.79 -8.38 -12.72
N VAL A 39 -8.31 -8.33 -11.48
CA VAL A 39 -7.13 -7.54 -11.09
C VAL A 39 -5.81 -8.33 -11.09
N PHE A 40 -5.84 -9.54 -11.67
CA PHE A 40 -4.71 -10.46 -11.83
C PHE A 40 -4.08 -10.92 -10.50
N CYS A 41 -4.91 -11.30 -9.53
CA CYS A 41 -4.47 -11.93 -8.28
C CYS A 41 -5.41 -13.05 -7.82
N THR A 42 -5.04 -13.73 -6.73
CA THR A 42 -5.91 -14.77 -6.15
C THR A 42 -7.06 -14.14 -5.35
N GLY A 43 -8.20 -14.81 -5.28
CA GLY A 43 -9.29 -14.40 -4.38
C GLY A 43 -8.88 -14.44 -2.91
N SER A 44 -7.91 -15.28 -2.54
CA SER A 44 -7.30 -15.29 -1.21
C SER A 44 -6.62 -13.97 -0.88
N LEU A 45 -5.86 -13.38 -1.83
CA LEU A 45 -5.25 -12.07 -1.62
C LEU A 45 -6.31 -10.97 -1.42
N ILE A 46 -7.39 -11.00 -2.20
CA ILE A 46 -8.54 -10.08 -1.99
C ILE A 46 -9.07 -10.23 -0.57
N GLY A 47 -9.31 -11.46 -0.13
CA GLY A 47 -9.78 -11.74 1.23
C GLY A 47 -8.82 -11.26 2.31
N GLN A 48 -7.51 -11.43 2.13
CA GLN A 48 -6.50 -10.95 3.09
C GLN A 48 -6.49 -9.42 3.19
N ILE A 49 -6.65 -8.70 2.08
CA ILE A 49 -6.74 -7.23 2.06
C ILE A 49 -8.07 -6.78 2.69
N GLU A 50 -9.19 -7.41 2.32
CA GLU A 50 -10.52 -7.15 2.93
C GLU A 50 -10.61 -7.50 4.42
N THR A 51 -9.61 -8.19 4.99
CA THR A 51 -9.55 -8.55 6.41
C THR A 51 -8.34 -7.93 7.12
N THR A 52 -7.70 -6.96 6.47
CA THR A 52 -6.53 -6.21 6.95
C THR A 52 -5.33 -7.05 7.35
N LEU A 53 -5.25 -8.28 6.84
CA LEU A 53 -4.10 -9.16 7.00
C LEU A 53 -2.96 -8.84 6.03
N LYS A 54 -3.25 -8.17 4.92
CA LYS A 54 -2.26 -7.75 3.93
C LYS A 54 -2.50 -6.30 3.53
N VAL A 55 -1.42 -5.52 3.51
CA VAL A 55 -1.44 -4.14 3.03
C VAL A 55 -1.50 -4.12 1.50
N PRO A 56 -2.44 -3.37 0.89
CA PRO A 56 -2.51 -3.21 -0.55
C PRO A 56 -1.33 -2.37 -1.07
N THR A 57 -0.84 -2.71 -2.26
CA THR A 57 0.08 -1.84 -3.01
C THR A 57 -0.70 -0.80 -3.81
N ARG A 58 -0.01 0.26 -4.24
CA ARG A 58 -0.61 1.24 -5.17
C ARG A 58 -1.08 0.59 -6.47
N GLU A 59 -0.21 -0.20 -7.09
CA GLU A 59 -0.53 -0.90 -8.35
C GLU A 59 -1.79 -1.78 -8.22
N PHE A 60 -1.93 -2.51 -7.12
CA PHE A 60 -3.14 -3.26 -6.83
C PHE A 60 -4.37 -2.35 -6.74
N SER A 61 -4.23 -1.22 -6.05
CA SER A 61 -5.31 -0.26 -5.84
C SER A 61 -5.78 0.41 -7.14
N GLU A 62 -4.84 0.73 -8.04
CA GLU A 62 -5.12 1.29 -9.37
C GLU A 62 -5.88 0.28 -10.25
N ARG A 63 -5.51 -1.01 -10.19
CA ARG A 63 -6.26 -2.08 -10.88
C ARG A 63 -7.66 -2.25 -10.32
N VAL A 64 -7.83 -2.16 -9.00
CA VAL A 64 -9.16 -2.21 -8.36
C VAL A 64 -10.01 -1.02 -8.79
N ASP A 65 -9.44 0.19 -8.85
CA ASP A 65 -10.15 1.37 -9.33
C ASP A 65 -10.65 1.19 -10.76
N ALA A 66 -9.81 0.66 -11.65
CA ALA A 66 -10.17 0.35 -13.02
C ALA A 66 -11.25 -0.75 -13.12
N ALA A 67 -11.12 -1.82 -12.32
CA ALA A 67 -12.04 -2.96 -12.33
C ALA A 67 -13.43 -2.62 -11.79
N LEU A 68 -13.51 -1.76 -10.77
CA LEU A 68 -14.75 -1.42 -10.08
C LEU A 68 -15.33 -0.06 -10.51
N GLY A 69 -14.65 0.68 -11.40
CA GLY A 69 -15.05 2.03 -11.80
C GLY A 69 -15.08 3.00 -10.60
N ALA A 70 -14.11 2.88 -9.69
CA ALA A 70 -14.16 3.56 -8.39
C ALA A 70 -13.55 4.98 -8.39
N ASP A 71 -13.32 5.56 -9.57
CA ASP A 71 -12.86 6.94 -9.76
C ASP A 71 -11.60 7.28 -8.94
N GLY A 72 -10.62 6.37 -8.91
CA GLY A 72 -9.36 6.55 -8.19
C GLY A 72 -9.48 6.51 -6.66
N ARG A 73 -10.62 6.08 -6.09
CA ARG A 73 -10.85 6.03 -4.65
C ARG A 73 -9.79 5.19 -3.94
N PHE A 74 -9.50 4.00 -4.43
CA PHE A 74 -8.55 3.09 -3.79
C PHE A 74 -7.12 3.62 -3.94
N SER A 75 -6.78 4.23 -5.07
CA SER A 75 -5.50 4.90 -5.33
C SER A 75 -5.26 6.10 -4.39
N ARG A 76 -6.31 6.80 -3.97
CA ARG A 76 -6.21 7.84 -2.93
C ARG A 76 -6.08 7.24 -1.52
N LEU A 77 -6.90 6.24 -1.19
CA LEU A 77 -6.88 5.60 0.12
C LEU A 77 -5.56 4.88 0.42
N VAL A 78 -4.97 4.20 -0.57
CA VAL A 78 -3.70 3.47 -0.39
C VAL A 78 -2.55 4.42 -0.03
N GLY A 79 -2.57 5.67 -0.51
CA GLY A 79 -1.59 6.68 -0.09
C GLY A 79 -1.63 6.93 1.42
N LEU A 80 -2.83 7.01 2.01
CA LEU A 80 -3.00 7.16 3.46
C LEU A 80 -2.58 5.90 4.21
N VAL A 81 -2.91 4.71 3.68
CA VAL A 81 -2.50 3.42 4.26
C VAL A 81 -0.97 3.31 4.30
N LEU A 82 -0.29 3.52 3.17
CA LEU A 82 1.16 3.37 3.08
C LEU A 82 1.91 4.43 3.91
N ARG A 83 1.37 5.65 4.04
CA ARG A 83 1.89 6.65 4.97
C ARG A 83 1.88 6.14 6.42
N ASN A 84 0.85 5.41 6.83
CA ASN A 84 0.74 4.84 8.18
C ASN A 84 1.62 3.60 8.40
N GLN A 85 2.10 2.95 7.33
CA GLN A 85 3.12 1.89 7.44
C GLN A 85 4.53 2.43 7.72
N LEU A 86 4.76 3.74 7.50
CA LEU A 86 6.02 4.37 7.88
C LEU A 86 6.05 4.62 9.39
N PRO A 87 7.23 4.45 10.04
CA PRO A 87 7.40 4.85 11.43
C PRO A 87 6.96 6.30 11.64
N SER A 88 6.28 6.58 12.76
CA SER A 88 5.71 7.90 13.03
C SER A 88 6.74 9.04 12.95
N TRP A 89 7.97 8.79 13.41
CA TRP A 89 9.09 9.74 13.33
C TRP A 89 9.57 10.00 11.90
N PHE A 90 9.34 9.07 10.97
CA PHE A 90 9.77 9.16 9.57
C PHE A 90 8.72 9.82 8.67
N GLN A 91 7.44 9.84 9.07
CA GLN A 91 6.36 10.43 8.27
C GLN A 91 6.62 11.90 7.89
N PRO A 92 7.07 12.79 8.80
CA PRO A 92 7.40 14.18 8.44
C PRO A 92 8.56 14.26 7.43
N TYR A 93 9.56 13.38 7.54
CA TYR A 93 10.65 13.32 6.58
C TYR A 93 10.14 12.92 5.19
N ALA A 94 9.27 11.91 5.09
CA ALA A 94 8.70 11.49 3.81
C ALA A 94 7.86 12.61 3.13
N GLU A 95 7.18 13.44 3.92
CA GLU A 95 6.46 14.61 3.42
C GLU A 95 7.42 15.69 2.89
N MET A 96 8.50 15.97 3.63
CA MET A 96 9.55 16.89 3.16
C MET A 96 10.27 16.34 1.92
N GLU A 97 10.57 15.05 1.88
CA GLU A 97 11.14 14.36 0.72
C GLU A 97 10.25 14.52 -0.51
N ALA A 98 8.93 14.35 -0.35
CA ALA A 98 7.97 14.54 -1.42
C ALA A 98 7.82 16.00 -1.86
N ALA A 99 8.07 16.98 -1.00
CA ALA A 99 7.97 18.41 -1.33
C ALA A 99 9.31 19.04 -1.76
N ALA A 100 10.43 18.30 -1.65
CA ALA A 100 11.76 18.83 -1.92
C ALA A 100 11.92 19.17 -3.40
N THR A 101 12.54 20.32 -3.68
CA THR A 101 13.00 20.70 -5.03
C THR A 101 14.37 20.12 -5.35
N TYR A 102 15.13 19.70 -4.33
CA TYR A 102 16.45 19.10 -4.46
C TYR A 102 16.76 18.24 -3.23
N ILE A 103 17.30 17.05 -3.46
CA ILE A 103 17.77 16.14 -2.41
C ILE A 103 19.25 15.87 -2.64
N SER A 104 20.09 16.27 -1.68
CA SER A 104 21.49 15.87 -1.62
C SER A 104 21.73 15.01 -0.40
N THR A 105 22.27 13.82 -0.62
CA THR A 105 22.50 12.84 0.43
C THR A 105 23.80 12.11 0.18
N TYR A 106 24.52 11.82 1.25
CA TYR A 106 25.65 10.90 1.26
C TYR A 106 25.24 9.64 2.01
N GLN A 107 25.51 8.46 1.43
CA GLN A 107 25.18 7.18 2.05
C GLN A 107 26.44 6.32 2.14
N ALA A 108 26.94 6.09 3.35
CA ALA A 108 28.20 5.37 3.56
C ALA A 108 28.07 3.84 3.46
N GLN A 109 26.88 3.29 3.76
CA GLN A 109 26.69 1.85 3.97
C GLN A 109 25.58 1.25 3.11
N LEU A 110 24.57 2.03 2.73
CA LEU A 110 23.38 1.55 2.04
C LEU A 110 23.12 2.35 0.78
N VAL A 111 22.44 1.74 -0.19
CA VAL A 111 21.83 2.51 -1.28
C VAL A 111 20.71 3.38 -0.70
N HIS A 112 20.59 4.63 -1.15
CA HIS A 112 19.53 5.53 -0.69
C HIS A 112 18.15 4.92 -0.88
N GLY A 113 17.23 5.12 0.07
CA GLY A 113 15.91 4.46 0.10
C GLY A 113 15.09 4.59 -1.19
N LEU A 114 15.16 5.75 -1.85
CA LEU A 114 14.49 6.01 -3.12
C LEU A 114 15.08 5.25 -4.32
N LEU A 115 16.29 4.72 -4.19
CA LEU A 115 17.02 4.03 -5.26
C LEU A 115 17.12 2.52 -5.01
N GLN A 116 16.45 2.02 -3.96
CA GLN A 116 16.46 0.60 -3.62
C GLN A 116 15.47 -0.17 -4.48
N THR A 117 15.85 -1.36 -4.94
CA THR A 117 14.87 -2.30 -5.51
C THR A 117 14.04 -2.94 -4.40
N ALA A 118 12.91 -3.56 -4.75
CA ALA A 118 12.08 -4.30 -3.80
C ALA A 118 12.87 -5.35 -3.00
N GLY A 119 13.77 -6.08 -3.67
CA GLY A 119 14.64 -7.08 -3.03
C GLY A 119 15.64 -6.47 -2.06
N TYR A 120 16.24 -5.33 -2.42
CA TYR A 120 17.16 -4.61 -1.54
C TYR A 120 16.45 -4.04 -0.30
N ALA A 121 15.32 -3.36 -0.52
CA ALA A 121 14.51 -2.81 0.55
C ALA A 121 14.08 -3.90 1.55
N ARG A 122 13.64 -5.06 1.03
CA ARG A 122 13.30 -6.22 1.85
C ARG A 122 14.47 -6.70 2.69
N ALA A 123 15.65 -6.88 2.09
CA ALA A 123 16.83 -7.37 2.80
C ALA A 123 17.27 -6.42 3.93
N VAL A 124 17.18 -5.11 3.71
CA VAL A 124 17.50 -4.10 4.74
C VAL A 124 16.44 -4.09 5.85
N LEU A 125 15.16 -4.06 5.49
CA LEU A 125 14.06 -3.95 6.46
C LEU A 125 13.89 -5.23 7.28
N SER A 126 14.21 -6.41 6.73
CA SER A 126 14.12 -7.69 7.46
C SER A 126 15.17 -7.86 8.55
N THR A 127 16.19 -6.98 8.63
CA THR A 127 17.22 -7.06 9.67
C THR A 127 16.72 -6.76 11.08
N ARG A 128 15.54 -6.13 11.18
CA ARG A 128 14.84 -5.90 12.44
C ARG A 128 13.44 -6.48 12.30
N ASP A 129 13.12 -7.50 13.09
CA ASP A 129 11.78 -8.06 13.12
C ASP A 129 10.82 -7.06 13.79
N GLN A 130 10.03 -6.36 12.99
CA GLN A 130 9.14 -5.27 13.43
C GLN A 130 7.72 -5.39 12.87
N GLY A 131 7.26 -6.62 12.59
CA GLY A 131 5.88 -6.85 12.15
C GLY A 131 5.73 -6.92 10.62
N ASP A 132 4.88 -6.07 10.04
CA ASP A 132 4.46 -6.17 8.63
C ASP A 132 5.55 -5.72 7.64
N LEU A 133 6.49 -6.62 7.33
CA LEU A 133 7.57 -6.38 6.38
C LEU A 133 7.05 -6.06 4.97
N ASP A 134 5.98 -6.71 4.51
CA ASP A 134 5.43 -6.50 3.17
C ASP A 134 4.88 -5.07 3.04
N GLY A 135 4.13 -4.59 4.03
CA GLY A 135 3.63 -3.22 4.08
C GLY A 135 4.75 -2.19 4.20
N GLN A 136 5.81 -2.47 4.97
CA GLN A 136 6.97 -1.59 5.05
C GLN A 136 7.74 -1.48 3.73
N VAL A 137 7.91 -2.61 3.02
CA VAL A 137 8.52 -2.61 1.68
C VAL A 137 7.64 -1.85 0.70
N ALA A 138 6.32 -2.05 0.72
CA ALA A 138 5.39 -1.31 -0.12
C ALA A 138 5.48 0.21 0.14
N ALA A 139 5.51 0.63 1.41
CA ALA A 139 5.68 2.04 1.78
C ALA A 139 7.05 2.62 1.39
N ARG A 140 8.12 1.81 1.43
CA ARG A 140 9.44 2.20 0.94
C ARG A 140 9.43 2.48 -0.56
N LEU A 141 8.79 1.62 -1.35
CA LEU A 141 8.74 1.73 -2.80
C LEU A 141 7.78 2.83 -3.26
N GLU A 142 6.67 3.07 -2.52
CA GLU A 142 5.72 4.14 -2.82
C GLU A 142 6.40 5.53 -2.85
N ARG A 143 7.44 5.73 -2.02
CA ARG A 143 8.21 6.97 -2.02
C ARG A 143 8.92 7.24 -3.34
N GLN A 144 9.19 6.22 -4.16
CA GLN A 144 9.89 6.37 -5.43
C GLN A 144 9.06 7.10 -6.48
N ARG A 145 7.74 7.27 -6.28
CA ARG A 145 6.88 8.06 -7.16
C ARG A 145 7.35 9.50 -7.37
N ILE A 146 8.15 10.05 -6.48
CA ILE A 146 8.73 11.38 -6.69
C ILE A 146 9.62 11.42 -7.94
N LEU A 147 10.25 10.29 -8.29
CA LEU A 147 11.09 10.12 -9.47
C LEU A 147 10.29 9.98 -10.78
N GLU A 148 8.98 9.76 -10.68
CA GLU A 148 8.06 9.61 -11.83
C GLU A 148 7.39 10.95 -12.22
N ARG A 149 7.73 12.04 -11.53
CA ARG A 149 7.21 13.38 -11.84
C ARG A 149 7.82 13.90 -13.15
N GLU A 150 7.16 14.90 -13.74
CA GLU A 150 7.64 15.55 -14.97
C GLU A 150 9.02 16.20 -14.77
N GLN A 151 9.26 16.75 -13.58
CA GLN A 151 10.57 17.23 -13.13
C GLN A 151 10.91 16.55 -11.79
N PRO A 152 11.61 15.40 -11.83
CA PRO A 152 11.95 14.63 -10.64
C PRO A 152 13.10 15.24 -9.82
#